data_AF-A0A4U8UE70-F1
#
_entry.id   AF-A0A4U8UE70-F1
#
_cell.length_a   1.000
_cell.length_b   1.000
_cell.length_c   1.000
_cell.angle_alpha   90.00
_cell.angle_beta   90.00
_cell.angle_gamma   90.00
#
_symmetry.space_group_name_H-M   'P 1'
#
loop_
_entity.id
_entity.type
_entity.pdbx_description
1 polymer ?
#
loop_
_entity_poly.entity_id
_entity_poly.type
_entity_poly.pdbx_seq_one_letter_code
_entity_poly.pdbx_strand_id
1 'polypeptide(L)' 'MLNSFCYRELTKKPKAKGLSITSWIIWAFASFIFWFLLQLYAIPIAIIILALLYTLEFFDEDIYDVIQMRFKIKSRKYFA' A
#
# COMPACT_ATOMS: atom_id res chain seq x y z
N MET A 1 19.95 14.42 22.79
CA MET A 1 19.37 14.67 21.45
C MET A 1 17.94 14.13 21.46
N LEU A 2 16.95 15.03 21.35
CA LEU A 2 15.55 14.64 21.16
C LEU A 2 15.40 14.18 19.70
N ASN A 3 15.32 12.87 19.47
CA ASN A 3 14.98 12.33 18.15
C ASN A 3 13.48 12.54 17.93
N SER A 4 13.11 13.62 17.25
CA SER A 4 11.77 13.80 16.69
C SER A 4 11.62 12.88 15.48
N PHE A 5 10.78 11.85 15.56
CA PHE A 5 10.43 11.02 14.41
C PHE A 5 9.60 11.85 13.42
N CYS A 6 10.20 12.21 12.30
CA CYS A 6 9.51 12.92 11.23
C CYS A 6 8.67 11.94 10.41
N TYR A 7 7.36 11.95 10.62
CA TYR A 7 6.39 11.09 9.92
C TYR A 7 6.43 11.24 8.38
N ARG A 8 7.03 12.32 7.88
CA ARG A 8 7.19 12.62 6.45
C ARG A 8 8.19 11.71 5.73
N GLU A 9 9.09 11.04 6.45
CA GLU A 9 10.07 10.14 5.82
C GLU A 9 9.52 8.73 5.59
N LEU A 10 8.50 8.31 6.34
CA LEU A 10 7.87 6.99 6.21
C LEU A 10 6.98 6.89 4.97
N THR A 11 6.43 8.01 4.52
CA THR A 11 5.59 8.12 3.32
C THR A 11 6.37 8.25 2.01
N LYS A 12 7.71 8.26 2.04
CA LYS A 12 8.58 8.26 0.84
C LYS A 12 8.77 6.87 0.23
N LYS A 13 7.73 6.03 0.23
CA LYS A 13 7.77 4.77 -0.54
C LYS A 13 7.73 5.10 -2.03
N PRO A 14 8.50 4.39 -2.89
CA PRO A 14 8.49 4.63 -4.33
C PRO A 14 7.12 4.25 -4.89
N LYS A 15 6.32 5.27 -5.23
CA LYS A 15 4.99 5.12 -5.81
C LYS A 15 4.96 5.64 -7.24
N ALA A 16 4.31 4.89 -8.12
CA ALA A 16 3.95 5.36 -9.44
C ALA A 16 2.46 5.75 -9.42
N LYS A 17 2.16 7.04 -9.60
CA LYS A 17 0.77 7.57 -9.59
C LYS A 17 -0.06 7.14 -8.35
N GLY A 18 0.55 7.09 -7.17
CA GLY A 18 -0.15 6.79 -5.91
C GLY A 18 -0.34 5.30 -5.60
N LEU A 19 0.01 4.40 -6.52
CA LEU A 19 0.09 2.95 -6.29
C LEU A 19 1.56 2.50 -6.21
N SER A 20 1.82 1.48 -5.40
CA SER A 20 3.12 0.82 -5.37
C SER A 20 3.35 0.06 -6.69
N ILE A 21 4.62 -0.12 -7.03
CA ILE A 21 5.02 -0.86 -8.22
C ILE A 21 4.49 -2.31 -8.19
N THR A 22 4.37 -2.93 -7.01
CA THR A 22 3.82 -4.29 -6.89
C THR A 22 2.33 -4.32 -7.21
N SER A 23 1.57 -3.31 -6.77
CA SER A 23 0.14 -3.14 -7.07
C SER A 23 -0.11 -3.01 -8.57
N TRP A 24 0.75 -2.26 -9.28
CA TRP A 24 0.70 -2.14 -10.75
C TRP A 24 0.95 -3.48 -11.46
N ILE A 25 1.93 -4.26 -10.98
CA ILE A 25 2.24 -5.59 -11.54
C ILE A 25 1.07 -6.55 -11.30
N ILE A 26 0.49 -6.55 -10.10
CA ILE A 26 -0.68 -7.37 -9.76
C ILE A 26 -1.86 -6.99 -10.65
N TRP A 27 -2.12 -5.70 -10.83
CA TRP A 27 -3.20 -5.23 -11.70
C TRP A 27 -2.99 -5.66 -13.16
N ALA A 28 -1.78 -5.53 -13.70
CA ALA A 28 -1.45 -5.93 -15.06
C ALA A 28 -1.63 -7.45 -15.25
N PHE A 29 -1.16 -8.26 -14.30
CA PHE A 29 -1.28 -9.71 -14.37
C PHE A 29 -2.73 -10.19 -14.22
N ALA A 30 -3.47 -9.61 -13.27
CA ALA A 30 -4.89 -9.91 -13.08
C ALA A 30 -5.71 -9.54 -14.32
N SER A 31 -5.50 -8.34 -14.87
CA SER A 31 -6.19 -7.86 -16.08
C SER A 31 -5.88 -8.74 -17.29
N PHE A 32 -4.63 -9.21 -17.42
CA PHE A 32 -4.23 -10.13 -18.48
C PHE A 32 -4.95 -11.48 -18.37
N ILE A 33 -5.07 -12.06 -17.16
CA ILE A 33 -5.83 -13.31 -16.95
C ILE A 33 -7.32 -13.10 -17.27
N PHE A 34 -7.92 -12.02 -16.78
CA PHE A 34 -9.34 -11.74 -17.02
C PHE A 34 -9.65 -11.50 -18.51
N TRP A 35 -8.69 -10.97 -19.26
CA TRP A 35 -8.82 -10.81 -20.71
C TRP A 35 -9.08 -12.13 -21.45
N PHE A 36 -8.43 -13.23 -21.03
CA PHE A 36 -8.65 -14.55 -21.65
C PHE A 36 -9.97 -15.20 -21.24
N LEU A 37 -10.51 -14.84 -20.08
CA LEU A 37 -11.75 -15.43 -19.56
C LEU A 37 -13.00 -14.70 -20.05
N LEU A 38 -12.92 -13.38 -20.19
CA LEU A 38 -14.09 -12.50 -20.32
C LEU A 38 -14.02 -11.57 -21.55
N GLN A 39 -12.93 -11.63 -22.34
CA GLN A 39 -12.66 -10.76 -23.49
C GLN A 39 -13.02 -9.28 -23.18
N LEU A 40 -14.11 -8.76 -23.75
CA LEU A 40 -14.51 -7.35 -23.64
C LEU A 40 -15.06 -7.00 -22.25
N TYR A 41 -15.59 -7.97 -21.51
CA TYR A 41 -16.02 -7.76 -20.12
C TYR A 41 -14.84 -7.62 -19.16
N ALA A 42 -13.60 -7.88 -19.59
CA ALA A 42 -12.41 -7.69 -18.77
C ALA A 42 -12.11 -6.21 -18.49
N ILE A 43 -12.54 -5.28 -19.36
CA ILE A 43 -12.29 -3.84 -19.20
C ILE A 43 -12.95 -3.27 -17.94
N PRO A 44 -14.28 -3.41 -17.72
CA PRO A 44 -14.89 -2.91 -16.50
C PRO A 44 -14.35 -3.61 -15.23
N ILE A 45 -14.01 -4.90 -15.33
CA ILE A 45 -13.44 -5.67 -14.22
C ILE A 45 -12.05 -5.16 -13.85
N ALA A 46 -11.20 -4.87 -14.84
CA ALA A 46 -9.88 -4.29 -14.60
C ALA A 46 -9.97 -2.94 -13.88
N ILE A 47 -10.96 -2.10 -14.21
CA ILE A 47 -11.19 -0.82 -13.52
C ILE A 47 -11.60 -1.05 -12.06
N ILE A 48 -12.50 -2.00 -11.80
CA ILE A 48 -12.93 -2.35 -10.45
C ILE A 48 -11.75 -2.85 -9.60
N ILE A 49 -10.91 -3.73 -10.17
CA ILE A 49 -9.71 -4.25 -9.49
C ILE A 49 -8.74 -3.11 -9.17
N LEU A 50 -8.54 -2.16 -10.09
CA LEU A 50 -7.66 -1.02 -9.87
C LEU A 50 -8.18 -0.13 -8.73
N ALA A 51 -9.49 0.15 -8.70
CA ALA A 51 -10.12 0.90 -7.62
C ALA A 51 -9.97 0.18 -6.26
N LEU A 52 -10.15 -1.14 -6.25
CA LEU A 52 -10.01 -1.95 -5.04
C LEU A 52 -8.57 -1.95 -4.51
N LEU A 53 -7.58 -2.16 -5.39
CA LEU A 53 -6.16 -2.05 -5.04
C LEU A 53 -5.81 -0.67 -4.49
N TYR A 54 -6.37 0.40 -5.06
CA TYR A 54 -6.17 1.76 -4.57
C TYR A 54 -6.70 1.92 -3.13
N THR A 55 -7.90 1.41 -2.85
CA THR A 55 -8.46 1.47 -1.49
C THR A 55 -7.67 0.63 -0.49
N LEU A 56 -7.24 -0.58 -0.87
CA LEU A 56 -6.45 -1.43 0.00
C LEU A 56 -5.10 -0.82 0.32
N GLU A 57 -4.42 -0.24 -0.67
CA GLU A 57 -3.12 0.37 -0.45
C GLU A 57 -3.20 1.63 0.42
N PHE A 58 -4.29 2.41 0.30
CA PHE A 58 -4.59 3.50 1.22
C PHE A 58 -4.72 3.01 2.67
N PHE A 59 -5.48 1.93 2.89
CA PHE A 59 -5.63 1.36 4.23
C PHE A 59 -4.33 0.75 4.77
N ASP A 60 -3.55 0.06 3.93
CA ASP A 60 -2.33 -0.62 4.36
C ASP A 60 -1.27 0.39 4.81
N GLU A 61 -1.07 1.48 4.07
CA GLU A 61 -0.13 2.51 4.51
C GLU A 61 -0.60 3.24 5.77
N ASP A 62 -1.85 3.68 5.83
CA ASP A 62 -2.32 4.48 6.96
C ASP A 62 -2.46 3.66 8.25
N ILE A 63 -2.93 2.42 8.17
CA ILE A 63 -3.16 1.58 9.35
C ILE A 63 -1.84 1.01 9.88
N TYR A 64 -0.96 0.49 9.01
CA TYR A 64 0.27 -0.14 9.48
C TYR A 64 1.30 0.87 9.96
N ASP A 65 1.40 2.05 9.35
CA ASP A 65 2.28 3.10 9.87
C ASP A 65 1.82 3.56 11.26
N VAL A 66 0.51 3.71 11.48
CA VAL A 66 -0.05 4.07 12.80
C VAL A 66 0.19 2.97 13.84
N ILE A 67 -0.02 1.69 13.49
CA ILE A 67 0.20 0.57 14.40
C ILE A 67 1.69 0.42 14.72
N GLN A 68 2.57 0.52 13.72
CA GLN A 68 4.01 0.41 13.89
C GLN A 68 4.54 1.52 14.80
N MET A 69 4.05 2.76 14.67
CA MET A 69 4.41 3.86 15.57
C MET A 69 3.97 3.60 17.01
N ARG A 70 2.74 3.09 17.23
CA ARG A 70 2.25 2.77 18.57
C ARG A 70 3.04 1.63 19.23
N PHE A 71 3.49 0.63 18.45
CA PHE A 71 4.33 -0.45 18.97
C PHE A 71 5.77 -0.02 19.28
N LYS A 72 6.35 0.89 18.49
CA LYS A 72 7.73 1.37 18.69
C LYS A 72 7.92 2.21 19.96
N ILE A 73 6.85 2.82 20.48
CA ILE A 73 6.88 3.69 21.67
C ILE A 73 6.98 2.91 23.00
N LYS A 74 6.90 1.57 22.99
CA LYS A 74 6.98 0.75 24.23
C LYS A 74 8.36 0.15 24.55
N SER A 75 9.44 0.63 23.94
CA SER A 75 10.79 0.38 24.51
C SER A 75 11.10 1.45 25.55
N ARG A 76 10.41 1.39 26.70
CA ARG A 76 10.87 2.13 27.87
C ARG A 76 12.21 1.51 28.26
N LYS A 77 13.25 2.34 28.15
CA LYS A 77 14.54 2.20 28.81
C LYS A 77 14.31 1.87 30.29
N TYR A 78 14.30 0.59 30.61
CA TYR A 78 14.69 0.06 31.90
C TYR A 78 15.56 -1.11 31.55
N PHE A 79 16.88 -0.96 31.66
CA PHE A 79 17.75 -1.80 32.45
C PHE A 79 19.05 -1.01 32.68
N ALA A 80 19.48 -1.05 33.93
CA ALA A 80 20.48 -0.23 34.58
C ALA A 80 21.90 -0.45 34.06
#